data_AF-A0A9X7R4P3-F1
#
_entry.id   AF-A0A9X7R4P3-F1
#
_cell.length_a   1.000
_cell.length_b   1.000
_cell.length_c   1.000
_cell.angle_alpha   90.00
_cell.angle_beta   90.00
_cell.angle_gamma   90.00
#
_symmetry.space_group_name_H-M   'P 1'
#
loop_
_entity.id
_entity.type
_entity.pdbx_description
1 polymer ?
#
loop_
_entity_poly.entity_id
_entity_poly.type
_entity_poly.pdbx_seq_one_letter_code
_entity_poly.pdbx_strand_id
1 'polypeptide(L)'
;MGRWAMGALLMCVAGMASAADPLFGKYNYGAAQKGFGKQQGFVECLQPMGVTARCKDGVDYAGTRFRLALTFDKQKLVEAVLYSEYNDAAYRRVLQEVAKRFMLVAIADDKNVVDVLAHTLNPNRTEADAKAIGDFETHALRSGMISYRLYEQLDKYIKPGLDARQVLATVPSSIRVAEVTVKHGKSDNWLIVKFSKPGLAPKKPKA
;
A
#
# COMPACT_ATOMS: atom_id res chain seq x y z
N MET A 1 43.87 -16.42 -48.27
CA MET A 1 43.05 -17.40 -47.52
C MET A 1 43.05 -16.96 -46.06
N GLY A 2 41.96 -16.64 -45.36
CA GLY A 2 40.63 -16.16 -45.67
C GLY A 2 40.17 -15.44 -44.39
N ARG A 3 39.68 -14.20 -44.51
CA ARG A 3 39.12 -13.41 -43.40
C ARG A 3 37.84 -14.12 -42.93
N TRP A 4 37.76 -14.52 -41.65
CA TRP A 4 36.49 -14.92 -41.06
C TRP A 4 35.87 -13.74 -40.33
N ALA A 5 34.62 -13.49 -40.72
CA ALA A 5 33.84 -12.33 -40.40
C ALA A 5 33.20 -12.42 -39.01
N MET A 6 33.05 -11.23 -38.45
CA MET A 6 31.99 -10.77 -37.55
C MET A 6 30.77 -11.68 -37.42
N GLY A 7 30.40 -11.94 -36.17
CA GLY A 7 29.11 -12.47 -35.77
C GLY A 7 28.75 -12.00 -34.35
N ALA A 8 28.70 -10.68 -34.16
CA ALA A 8 28.13 -10.07 -32.96
C ALA A 8 26.61 -10.25 -32.99
N LEU A 9 26.10 -11.30 -32.33
CA LEU A 9 24.69 -11.39 -32.00
C LEU A 9 24.48 -10.83 -30.60
N LEU A 10 24.39 -9.51 -30.54
CA LEU A 10 23.76 -8.78 -29.43
C LEU A 10 22.33 -9.33 -29.30
N MET A 11 22.10 -10.26 -28.38
CA MET A 11 20.76 -10.45 -27.83
C MET A 11 20.47 -9.25 -26.95
N CYS A 12 19.78 -8.27 -27.54
CA CYS A 12 19.01 -7.27 -26.81
C CYS A 12 17.96 -8.00 -25.98
N VAL A 13 18.34 -8.42 -24.77
CA VAL A 13 17.36 -8.54 -23.70
C VAL A 13 17.06 -7.09 -23.32
N ALA A 14 16.06 -6.51 -23.97
CA ALA A 14 15.36 -5.37 -23.41
C ALA A 14 14.76 -5.86 -22.09
N GLY A 15 15.57 -5.81 -21.04
CA GLY A 15 15.05 -5.77 -19.69
C GLY A 15 14.12 -4.58 -19.68
N MET A 16 12.81 -4.85 -19.74
CA MET A 16 11.85 -3.92 -19.19
C MET A 16 12.30 -3.73 -17.75
N ALA A 17 13.08 -2.67 -17.54
CA ALA A 17 13.16 -2.01 -16.28
C ALA A 17 11.71 -1.57 -16.00
N SER A 18 10.91 -2.48 -15.43
CA SER A 18 9.88 -2.08 -14.49
C SER A 18 10.68 -1.52 -13.32
N ALA A 19 11.11 -0.26 -13.47
CA ALA A 19 11.32 0.58 -12.33
C ALA A 19 9.96 0.54 -11.64
N ALA A 20 9.87 -0.31 -10.61
CA ALA A 20 8.79 -0.31 -9.64
C ALA A 20 8.88 1.08 -8.98
N ASP A 21 8.32 2.04 -9.68
CA ASP A 21 8.46 3.44 -9.41
C ASP A 21 7.43 3.68 -8.30
N PRO A 22 7.88 3.79 -7.04
CA PRO A 22 7.01 3.59 -5.90
C PRO A 22 5.93 4.66 -5.97
N LEU A 23 4.69 4.23 -6.21
CA LEU A 23 3.54 5.11 -6.39
C LEU A 23 3.44 6.17 -5.28
N PHE A 24 3.84 5.79 -4.06
CA PHE A 24 3.98 6.69 -2.95
C PHE A 24 5.03 7.81 -3.15
N GLY A 25 6.21 7.45 -3.66
CA GLY A 25 7.30 8.40 -3.95
C GLY A 25 6.99 9.33 -5.12
N LYS A 26 6.10 8.93 -6.03
CA LYS A 26 5.67 9.75 -7.19
C LYS A 26 4.88 10.99 -6.79
N TYR A 27 4.15 10.93 -5.68
CA TYR A 27 3.25 12.00 -5.28
C TYR A 27 3.83 12.84 -4.15
N ASN A 28 3.87 14.15 -4.37
CA ASN A 28 4.23 15.09 -3.33
C ASN A 28 3.02 15.34 -2.41
N TYR A 29 2.91 14.57 -1.34
CA TYR A 29 1.89 14.77 -0.30
C TYR A 29 1.96 16.19 0.26
N GLY A 30 0.82 16.87 0.30
CA GLY A 30 0.72 18.29 0.63
C GLY A 30 0.67 19.22 -0.58
N ALA A 31 0.92 18.71 -1.80
CA ALA A 31 0.80 19.49 -3.03
C ALA A 31 -0.63 19.98 -3.27
N ALA A 32 -0.74 21.15 -3.89
CA ALA A 32 -2.03 21.78 -4.17
C ALA A 32 -2.83 20.98 -5.20
N GLN A 33 -4.14 20.83 -4.96
CA GLN A 33 -5.08 20.13 -5.83
C GLN A 33 -5.07 20.64 -7.28
N LYS A 34 -4.80 21.93 -7.47
CA LYS A 34 -4.69 22.55 -8.81
C LYS A 34 -3.60 21.91 -9.68
N GLY A 35 -2.59 21.27 -9.08
CA GLY A 35 -1.54 20.53 -9.81
C GLY A 35 -1.98 19.18 -10.39
N PHE A 36 -3.21 18.73 -10.07
CA PHE A 36 -3.76 17.44 -10.49
C PHE A 36 -4.98 17.64 -11.41
N GLY A 37 -4.77 18.33 -12.52
CA GLY A 37 -5.80 18.62 -13.51
C GLY A 37 -5.74 17.72 -14.75
N LYS A 38 -6.62 18.02 -15.72
CA LYS A 38 -6.72 17.28 -16.99
C LYS A 38 -5.41 17.26 -17.77
N GLN A 39 -4.62 18.33 -17.71
CA GLN A 39 -3.30 18.42 -18.36
C GLN A 39 -2.30 17.38 -17.82
N GLN A 40 -2.48 16.92 -16.58
CA GLN A 40 -1.67 15.87 -15.95
C GLN A 40 -2.31 14.47 -16.08
N GLY A 41 -3.41 14.37 -16.85
CA GLY A 41 -4.17 13.14 -17.06
C GLY A 41 -5.14 12.80 -15.94
N PHE A 42 -5.49 13.74 -15.07
CA PHE A 42 -6.46 13.55 -14.00
C PHE A 42 -7.85 14.04 -14.41
N VAL A 43 -8.86 13.26 -14.03
CA VAL A 43 -10.28 13.60 -14.15
C VAL A 43 -10.91 13.67 -12.76
N GLU A 44 -12.15 14.12 -12.66
CA GLU A 44 -12.90 14.00 -11.41
C GLU A 44 -13.31 12.54 -11.21
N CYS A 45 -13.14 12.04 -9.99
CA CYS A 45 -13.63 10.71 -9.66
C CYS A 45 -15.16 10.69 -9.72
N LEU A 46 -15.72 9.62 -10.29
CA LEU A 46 -17.14 9.36 -10.17
C LEU A 46 -17.48 9.07 -8.70
N GLN A 47 -18.67 9.48 -8.25
CA GLN A 47 -19.20 9.14 -6.92
C GLN A 47 -19.17 7.61 -6.73
N PRO A 48 -18.86 7.09 -5.52
CA PRO A 48 -19.00 7.73 -4.20
C PRO A 48 -17.70 8.29 -3.59
N MET A 49 -16.60 8.38 -4.32
CA MET A 49 -15.30 8.82 -3.74
C MET A 49 -15.22 10.32 -3.37
N GLY A 50 -16.32 11.07 -3.52
CA GLY A 50 -16.43 12.48 -3.18
C GLY A 50 -16.07 13.43 -4.33
N VAL A 51 -16.74 14.59 -4.39
CA VAL A 51 -16.61 15.59 -5.47
C VAL A 51 -15.23 16.26 -5.57
N THR A 52 -14.30 15.98 -4.64
CA THR A 52 -12.97 16.61 -4.61
C THR A 52 -11.84 15.68 -5.04
N ALA A 53 -12.09 14.39 -5.22
CA ALA A 53 -11.06 13.43 -5.59
C ALA A 53 -10.68 13.53 -7.08
N ARG A 54 -9.39 13.35 -7.39
CA ARG A 54 -8.85 13.35 -8.76
C ARG A 54 -8.45 11.93 -9.15
N CYS A 55 -9.06 11.41 -10.22
CA CYS A 55 -8.86 10.05 -10.67
C CYS A 55 -7.98 9.97 -11.92
N LYS A 56 -7.22 8.88 -12.05
CA LYS A 56 -6.43 8.55 -13.23
C LYS A 56 -6.47 7.05 -13.47
N ASP A 57 -6.74 6.66 -14.71
CA ASP A 57 -6.81 5.26 -15.12
C ASP A 57 -5.45 4.72 -15.59
N GLY A 58 -5.30 3.40 -15.55
CA GLY A 58 -4.15 2.70 -16.13
C GLY A 58 -2.82 2.91 -15.41
N VAL A 59 -2.86 3.20 -14.11
CA VAL A 59 -1.65 3.37 -13.31
C VAL A 59 -1.06 2.00 -12.98
N ASP A 60 0.17 1.74 -13.41
CA ASP A 60 0.87 0.49 -13.06
C ASP A 60 1.47 0.57 -11.65
N TYR A 61 1.22 -0.47 -10.86
CA TYR A 61 1.88 -0.69 -9.58
C TYR A 61 2.02 -2.20 -9.34
N ALA A 62 3.22 -2.65 -8.97
CA ALA A 62 3.54 -4.07 -8.78
C ALA A 62 3.12 -4.96 -9.97
N GLY A 63 3.21 -4.44 -11.21
CA GLY A 63 2.84 -5.15 -12.43
C GLY A 63 1.33 -5.42 -12.54
N THR A 64 0.51 -4.60 -11.91
CA THR A 64 -0.96 -4.61 -12.00
C THR A 64 -1.43 -3.21 -12.36
N ARG A 65 -2.40 -3.11 -13.28
CA ARG A 65 -3.03 -1.84 -13.65
C ARG A 65 -4.15 -1.51 -12.67
N PHE A 66 -4.08 -0.32 -12.10
CA PHE A 66 -5.06 0.21 -11.17
C PHE A 66 -5.74 1.46 -11.72
N ARG A 67 -6.91 1.74 -11.17
CA ARG A 67 -7.44 3.09 -11.10
C ARG A 67 -6.88 3.77 -9.87
N LEU A 68 -6.34 4.97 -10.05
CA LEU A 68 -5.86 5.82 -8.97
C LEU A 68 -6.93 6.86 -8.64
N ALA A 69 -7.19 7.07 -7.35
CA ALA A 69 -7.86 8.25 -6.80
C ALA A 69 -6.93 8.98 -5.85
N LEU A 70 -6.79 10.29 -6.05
CA LEU A 70 -6.12 11.20 -5.15
C LEU A 70 -7.15 11.95 -4.33
N THR A 71 -7.03 11.91 -3.00
CA THR A 71 -7.93 12.62 -2.08
C THR A 71 -7.22 13.83 -1.49
N PHE A 72 -8.00 14.88 -1.24
CA PHE A 72 -7.48 16.18 -0.83
C PHE A 72 -8.19 16.66 0.44
N ASP A 73 -7.41 17.17 1.39
CA ASP A 73 -7.93 17.94 2.52
C ASP A 73 -7.43 19.38 2.42
N LYS A 74 -8.31 20.37 2.63
CA LYS A 74 -7.98 21.80 2.47
C LYS A 74 -7.18 22.08 1.17
N GLN A 75 -7.59 21.43 0.07
CA GLN A 75 -6.96 21.50 -1.25
C GLN A 75 -5.51 20.98 -1.32
N LYS A 76 -5.07 20.17 -0.34
CA LYS A 76 -3.74 19.55 -0.30
C LYS A 76 -3.87 18.03 -0.40
N LEU A 77 -2.99 17.41 -1.19
CA LEU A 77 -2.97 15.97 -1.35
C LEU A 77 -2.67 15.27 -0.03
N VAL A 78 -3.55 14.37 0.41
CA VAL A 78 -3.41 13.63 1.68
C VAL A 78 -3.31 12.13 1.50
N GLU A 79 -3.97 11.58 0.48
CA GLU A 79 -3.96 10.14 0.21
C GLU A 79 -3.93 9.85 -1.29
N ALA A 80 -3.26 8.76 -1.64
CA ALA A 80 -3.33 8.13 -2.96
C ALA A 80 -3.93 6.73 -2.78
N VAL A 81 -5.03 6.45 -3.45
CA VAL A 81 -5.77 5.18 -3.38
C VAL A 81 -5.73 4.52 -4.74
N LEU A 82 -5.10 3.36 -4.82
CA LEU A 82 -5.25 2.46 -5.96
C LEU A 82 -6.41 1.51 -5.70
N TYR A 83 -7.19 1.24 -6.73
CA TYR A 83 -8.21 0.19 -6.69
C TYR A 83 -8.31 -0.52 -8.04
N SER A 84 -8.44 -1.83 -7.98
CA SER A 84 -8.68 -2.74 -9.10
C SER A 84 -9.63 -3.84 -8.65
N GLU A 85 -10.15 -4.61 -9.60
CA GLU A 85 -10.76 -5.88 -9.24
C GLU A 85 -9.76 -6.75 -8.46
N TYR A 86 -10.25 -7.49 -7.46
CA TYR A 86 -9.40 -8.39 -6.71
C TYR A 86 -8.95 -9.55 -7.60
N ASN A 87 -7.64 -9.77 -7.60
CA ASN A 87 -6.98 -10.91 -8.18
C ASN A 87 -5.91 -11.36 -7.19
N ASP A 88 -5.92 -12.64 -6.85
CA ASP A 88 -5.06 -13.23 -5.82
C ASP A 88 -3.54 -13.06 -6.11
N ALA A 89 -3.13 -13.18 -7.38
CA ALA A 89 -1.75 -12.94 -7.78
C ALA A 89 -1.37 -11.45 -7.76
N ALA A 90 -2.30 -10.54 -8.12
CA ALA A 90 -2.09 -9.10 -7.98
C ALA A 90 -1.98 -8.68 -6.51
N TYR A 91 -2.87 -9.20 -5.66
CA TYR A 91 -2.87 -8.98 -4.22
C TYR A 91 -1.53 -9.37 -3.59
N ARG A 92 -1.04 -10.60 -3.84
CA ARG A 92 0.25 -11.04 -3.31
C ARG A 92 1.42 -10.15 -3.76
N ARG A 93 1.47 -9.81 -5.05
CA ARG A 93 2.51 -8.92 -5.60
C ARG A 93 2.49 -7.53 -4.96
N VAL A 94 1.31 -6.96 -4.80
CA VAL A 94 1.11 -5.68 -4.12
C VAL A 94 1.60 -5.75 -2.67
N LEU A 95 1.18 -6.76 -1.91
CA LEU A 95 1.56 -6.88 -0.51
C LEU A 95 3.08 -7.03 -0.37
N GLN A 96 3.71 -7.84 -1.24
CA GLN A 96 5.16 -7.97 -1.32
C GLN A 96 5.85 -6.63 -1.66
N GLU A 97 5.33 -5.88 -2.64
CA GLU A 97 5.89 -4.59 -3.04
C GLU A 97 5.80 -3.55 -1.91
N VAL A 98 4.67 -3.50 -1.20
CA VAL A 98 4.50 -2.61 -0.04
C VAL A 98 5.43 -3.01 1.10
N ALA A 99 5.55 -4.31 1.38
CA ALA A 99 6.39 -4.84 2.46
C ALA A 99 7.90 -4.55 2.29
N LYS A 100 8.37 -4.23 1.08
CA LYS A 100 9.77 -3.80 0.84
C LYS A 100 10.14 -2.51 1.58
N ARG A 101 9.16 -1.67 1.93
CA ARG A 101 9.39 -0.35 2.54
C ARG A 101 8.58 -0.11 3.81
N PHE A 102 7.50 -0.85 3.99
CA PHE A 102 6.58 -0.69 5.10
C PHE A 102 6.58 -1.95 5.96
N MET A 103 6.60 -1.76 7.27
CA MET A 103 6.52 -2.85 8.25
C MET A 103 5.06 -3.08 8.62
N LEU A 104 4.62 -4.34 8.61
CA LEU A 104 3.25 -4.73 8.99
C LEU A 104 3.04 -4.48 10.49
N VAL A 105 1.96 -3.76 10.82
CA VAL A 105 1.59 -3.42 12.20
C VAL A 105 0.35 -4.17 12.63
N ALA A 106 -0.65 -4.25 11.76
CA ALA A 106 -1.91 -4.93 12.08
C ALA A 106 -2.52 -5.58 10.85
N ILE A 107 -3.24 -6.67 11.07
CA ILE A 107 -4.19 -7.24 10.11
C ILE A 107 -5.59 -7.22 10.72
N ALA A 108 -6.60 -6.99 9.91
CA ALA A 108 -7.98 -6.90 10.39
C ALA A 108 -8.98 -7.45 9.36
N ASP A 109 -10.03 -8.10 9.86
CA ASP A 109 -11.24 -8.42 9.11
C ASP A 109 -12.33 -7.39 9.41
N ASP A 110 -13.60 -7.73 9.20
CA ASP A 110 -14.74 -6.85 9.48
C ASP A 110 -15.02 -6.66 10.99
N LYS A 111 -14.51 -7.53 11.86
CA LYS A 111 -14.87 -7.61 13.28
C LYS A 111 -13.69 -7.58 14.25
N ASN A 112 -12.52 -7.99 13.78
CA ASN A 112 -11.37 -8.35 14.59
C ASN A 112 -10.11 -7.67 14.04
N VAL A 113 -9.19 -7.36 14.95
CA VAL A 113 -7.88 -6.81 14.63
C VAL A 113 -6.83 -7.62 15.37
N VAL A 114 -5.79 -8.04 14.66
CA VAL A 114 -4.61 -8.70 15.22
C VAL A 114 -3.44 -7.71 15.18
N ASP A 115 -2.86 -7.44 16.35
CA ASP A 115 -1.67 -6.57 16.50
C ASP A 115 -0.40 -7.37 16.17
N VAL A 116 -0.07 -7.39 14.88
CA VAL A 116 1.11 -8.10 14.36
C VAL A 116 2.40 -7.52 14.93
N LEU A 117 2.46 -6.21 15.22
CA LEU A 117 3.64 -5.60 15.81
C LEU A 117 3.88 -6.11 17.23
N ALA A 118 2.83 -6.23 18.05
CA ALA A 118 2.94 -6.79 19.40
C ALA A 118 3.48 -8.22 19.38
N HIS A 119 2.99 -9.07 18.47
CA HIS A 119 3.52 -10.41 18.29
C HIS A 119 4.97 -10.41 17.78
N THR A 120 5.30 -9.51 16.86
CA THR A 120 6.65 -9.40 16.28
C THR A 120 7.69 -9.00 17.33
N LEU A 121 7.33 -8.06 18.20
CA LEU A 121 8.22 -7.52 19.24
C LEU A 121 8.25 -8.36 20.52
N ASN A 122 7.36 -9.34 20.67
CA ASN A 122 7.36 -10.24 21.81
C ASN A 122 8.64 -11.12 21.81
N PRO A 123 9.53 -11.00 22.81
CA PRO A 123 10.74 -11.83 22.88
C PRO A 123 10.44 -13.31 23.10
N ASN A 124 9.25 -13.62 23.63
CA ASN A 124 8.78 -14.97 23.89
C ASN A 124 7.86 -15.52 22.79
N ARG A 125 7.84 -14.89 21.60
CA ARG A 125 7.00 -15.35 20.49
C ARG A 125 7.34 -16.79 20.12
N THR A 126 6.31 -17.56 19.84
CA THR A 126 6.39 -18.97 19.48
C THR A 126 5.98 -19.19 18.03
N GLU A 127 6.24 -20.39 17.51
CA GLU A 127 5.70 -20.81 16.22
C GLU A 127 4.16 -20.82 16.23
N ALA A 128 3.54 -21.12 17.37
CA ALA A 128 2.09 -21.08 17.53
C ALA A 128 1.53 -19.65 17.34
N ASP A 129 2.24 -18.62 17.81
CA ASP A 129 1.85 -17.22 17.58
C ASP A 129 1.89 -16.87 16.09
N ALA A 130 2.96 -17.27 15.38
CA ALA A 130 3.06 -17.04 13.95
C ALA A 130 1.96 -17.79 13.17
N LYS A 131 1.66 -19.03 13.58
CA LYS A 131 0.57 -19.82 13.00
C LYS A 131 -0.79 -19.16 13.23
N ALA A 132 -1.06 -18.63 14.42
CA ALA A 132 -2.32 -17.96 14.72
C ALA A 132 -2.57 -16.74 13.81
N ILE A 133 -1.52 -15.98 13.48
CA ILE A 133 -1.60 -14.86 12.52
C ILE A 133 -1.94 -15.39 11.12
N GLY A 134 -1.27 -16.44 10.66
CA GLY A 134 -1.54 -17.05 9.35
C GLY A 134 -2.93 -17.69 9.24
N ASP A 135 -3.40 -18.31 10.33
CA ASP A 135 -4.76 -18.87 10.42
C ASP A 135 -5.80 -17.74 10.37
N PHE A 136 -5.56 -16.64 11.08
CA PHE A 136 -6.41 -15.44 11.01
C PHE A 136 -6.47 -14.89 9.59
N GLU A 137 -5.32 -14.69 8.93
CA GLU A 137 -5.24 -14.20 7.55
C GLU A 137 -6.02 -15.10 6.59
N THR A 138 -5.84 -16.42 6.70
CA THR A 138 -6.54 -17.40 5.88
C THR A 138 -8.05 -17.33 6.10
N HIS A 139 -8.49 -17.21 7.36
CA HIS A 139 -9.90 -17.07 7.71
C HIS A 139 -10.51 -15.77 7.18
N ALA A 140 -9.85 -14.63 7.41
CA ALA A 140 -10.28 -13.31 6.96
C ALA A 140 -10.38 -13.21 5.43
N LEU A 141 -9.40 -13.79 4.73
CA LEU A 141 -9.51 -13.96 3.28
C LEU A 141 -10.75 -14.80 2.96
N ARG A 142 -11.00 -15.95 3.57
CA ARG A 142 -12.21 -16.73 3.25
C ARG A 142 -13.53 -16.03 3.61
N SER A 143 -13.56 -15.20 4.65
CA SER A 143 -14.76 -14.47 5.07
C SER A 143 -15.10 -13.28 4.18
N GLY A 144 -14.19 -12.89 3.28
CA GLY A 144 -14.45 -11.92 2.23
C GLY A 144 -13.89 -10.52 2.49
N MET A 145 -13.19 -10.30 3.61
CA MET A 145 -12.47 -9.06 3.83
C MET A 145 -11.22 -9.27 4.68
N ILE A 146 -10.11 -8.72 4.21
CA ILE A 146 -8.91 -8.51 5.04
C ILE A 146 -8.27 -7.17 4.71
N SER A 147 -7.71 -6.53 5.73
CA SER A 147 -6.90 -5.32 5.59
C SER A 147 -5.58 -5.48 6.32
N TYR A 148 -4.52 -4.95 5.73
CA TYR A 148 -3.16 -4.94 6.25
C TYR A 148 -2.77 -3.48 6.45
N ARG A 149 -2.38 -3.10 7.66
CA ARG A 149 -1.91 -1.74 7.96
C ARG A 149 -0.41 -1.77 8.20
N LEU A 150 0.33 -1.01 7.40
CA LEU A 150 1.79 -1.01 7.38
C LEU A 150 2.35 0.41 7.54
N TYR A 151 3.47 0.54 8.25
CA TYR A 151 4.11 1.81 8.57
C TYR A 151 5.49 1.88 7.95
N GLU A 152 5.78 2.97 7.25
CA GLU A 152 7.05 3.12 6.56
C GLU A 152 8.19 3.44 7.53
N GLN A 153 9.31 2.73 7.41
CA GLN A 153 10.50 2.96 8.24
C GLN A 153 10.24 2.85 9.76
N LEU A 154 9.27 2.01 10.16
CA LEU A 154 8.93 1.80 11.56
C LEU A 154 10.10 1.22 12.38
N ASP A 155 10.96 0.44 11.72
CA ASP A 155 12.19 -0.14 12.25
C ASP A 155 13.11 0.88 12.92
N LYS A 156 13.14 2.12 12.42
CA LYS A 156 13.94 3.21 13.00
C LYS A 156 13.49 3.65 14.40
N TYR A 157 12.27 3.31 14.78
CA TYR A 157 11.66 3.68 16.05
C TYR A 157 11.64 2.50 17.04
N ILE A 158 11.97 1.29 16.59
CA ILE A 158 12.06 0.12 17.45
C ILE A 158 13.39 0.18 18.20
N LYS A 159 13.32 0.25 19.53
CA LYS A 159 14.49 0.23 20.43
C LYS A 159 14.40 -0.99 21.35
N PRO A 160 15.53 -1.52 21.83
CA PRO A 160 15.54 -2.63 22.78
C PRO A 160 14.66 -2.32 24.00
N GLY A 161 13.83 -3.29 24.39
CA GLY A 161 12.94 -3.19 25.54
C GLY A 161 11.63 -2.43 25.31
N LEU A 162 11.36 -1.89 24.12
CA LEU A 162 10.07 -1.27 23.82
C LEU A 162 9.04 -2.30 23.34
N ASP A 163 7.83 -2.21 23.88
CA ASP A 163 6.66 -2.92 23.33
C ASP A 163 6.03 -2.18 22.15
N ALA A 164 5.07 -2.82 21.46
CA ALA A 164 4.41 -2.24 20.29
C ALA A 164 3.71 -0.90 20.58
N ARG A 165 3.08 -0.76 21.75
CA ARG A 165 2.38 0.47 22.14
C ARG A 165 3.39 1.61 22.33
N GLN A 166 4.50 1.33 22.98
CA GLN A 166 5.59 2.28 23.18
C GLN A 166 6.24 2.68 21.86
N VAL A 167 6.50 1.73 20.96
CA VAL A 167 7.00 2.02 19.61
C VAL A 167 6.04 2.96 18.90
N LEU A 168 4.74 2.63 18.80
CA LEU A 168 3.74 3.46 18.13
C LEU A 168 3.56 4.84 18.79
N ALA A 169 3.82 4.98 20.08
CA ALA A 169 3.78 6.27 20.77
C ALA A 169 4.98 7.19 20.41
N THR A 170 6.12 6.62 20.02
CA THR A 170 7.32 7.38 19.60
C THR A 170 7.31 7.76 18.13
N VAL A 171 6.44 7.14 17.34
CA VAL A 171 6.33 7.35 15.91
C VAL A 171 5.74 8.74 15.61
N PRO A 172 6.36 9.53 14.71
CA PRO A 172 5.80 10.81 14.30
C PRO A 172 4.39 10.65 13.71
N SER A 173 3.49 11.57 14.04
CA SER A 173 2.13 11.60 13.45
C SER A 173 2.13 11.76 11.92
N SER A 174 3.25 12.17 11.33
CA SER A 174 3.48 12.31 9.90
C SER A 174 4.10 11.07 9.24
N ILE A 175 4.32 9.97 9.98
CA ILE A 175 4.81 8.71 9.40
C ILE A 175 3.88 8.25 8.29
N ARG A 176 4.44 7.64 7.26
CA ARG A 176 3.69 7.27 6.07
C ARG A 176 3.08 5.90 6.30
N VAL A 177 1.80 5.76 5.95
CA VAL A 177 1.02 4.55 6.20
C VAL A 177 0.52 4.00 4.87
N ALA A 178 0.71 2.70 4.68
CA ALA A 178 0.08 1.94 3.61
C ALA A 178 -1.03 1.05 4.20
N GLU A 179 -2.14 0.95 3.50
CA GLU A 179 -3.20 -0.02 3.78
C GLU A 179 -3.49 -0.82 2.52
N VAL A 180 -3.32 -2.13 2.59
CA VAL A 180 -3.75 -3.05 1.53
C VAL A 180 -5.05 -3.68 2.01
N THR A 181 -6.12 -3.56 1.26
CA THR A 181 -7.42 -4.15 1.60
C THR A 181 -7.90 -5.01 0.46
N VAL A 182 -8.30 -6.23 0.78
CA VAL A 182 -9.03 -7.13 -0.10
C VAL A 182 -10.47 -7.16 0.39
N LYS A 183 -11.41 -6.94 -0.53
CA LYS A 183 -12.82 -7.25 -0.33
C LYS A 183 -13.23 -8.20 -1.45
N HIS A 184 -13.73 -9.38 -1.15
CA HIS A 184 -14.27 -10.28 -2.17
C HIS A 184 -15.50 -11.03 -1.64
N GLY A 185 -16.49 -11.19 -2.50
CA GLY A 185 -17.81 -11.70 -2.15
C GLY A 185 -18.80 -11.52 -3.30
N LYS A 186 -20.09 -11.73 -3.04
CA LYS A 186 -21.12 -11.72 -4.10
C LYS A 186 -21.31 -10.36 -4.79
N SER A 187 -21.04 -9.25 -4.09
CA SER A 187 -21.27 -7.89 -4.58
C SER A 187 -20.01 -7.01 -4.61
N ASP A 188 -18.91 -7.47 -4.01
CA ASP A 188 -17.66 -6.73 -3.89
C ASP A 188 -16.52 -7.63 -4.34
N ASN A 189 -15.63 -7.13 -5.19
CA ASN A 189 -14.42 -7.84 -5.59
C ASN A 189 -13.31 -6.83 -5.89
N TRP A 190 -12.68 -6.30 -4.84
CA TRP A 190 -11.76 -5.18 -4.90
C TRP A 190 -10.46 -5.46 -4.18
N LEU A 191 -9.35 -5.14 -4.85
CA LEU A 191 -8.05 -4.92 -4.24
C LEU A 191 -7.83 -3.41 -4.14
N ILE A 192 -7.64 -2.91 -2.93
CA ILE A 192 -7.47 -1.48 -2.64
C ILE A 192 -6.12 -1.29 -1.97
N VAL A 193 -5.31 -0.36 -2.48
CA VAL A 193 -4.04 0.03 -1.88
C VAL A 193 -4.10 1.50 -1.58
N LYS A 194 -4.27 1.86 -0.31
CA LYS A 194 -4.22 3.24 0.13
C LYS A 194 -2.83 3.54 0.65
N PHE A 195 -2.33 4.70 0.26
CA PHE A 195 -1.22 5.30 0.95
C PHE A 195 -1.57 6.69 1.46
N SER A 196 -1.09 7.01 2.65
CA SER A 196 -1.45 8.25 3.35
C SER A 196 -0.29 8.83 4.14
N LYS A 197 -0.35 10.14 4.36
CA LYS A 197 0.50 10.85 5.32
C LYS A 197 -0.42 11.48 6.38
N PRO A 198 -0.73 10.77 7.48
CA PRO A 198 -1.78 11.15 8.43
C PRO A 198 -1.61 12.54 9.05
N GLY A 199 -0.37 13.01 9.25
CA GLY A 199 -0.10 14.38 9.71
C GLY A 199 -0.59 15.50 8.79
N LEU A 200 -1.06 15.18 7.58
CA LEU A 200 -1.72 16.10 6.66
C LEU A 200 -3.25 15.91 6.58
N ALA A 201 -3.77 14.78 7.05
CA ALA A 201 -5.21 14.52 7.10
C ALA A 201 -5.81 15.20 8.34
N PRO A 202 -7.08 15.64 8.29
CA PRO A 202 -7.73 16.21 9.45
C PRO A 202 -7.82 15.14 10.55
N LYS A 203 -7.51 15.50 11.79
CA LYS A 203 -7.76 14.62 12.94
C LYS A 203 -9.26 14.33 12.92
N LYS A 204 -9.64 13.05 12.78
CA LYS A 204 -11.05 12.67 13.01
C LYS A 204 -11.43 13.24 14.38
N PRO A 205 -12.53 14.01 14.50
CA PRO A 205 -13.00 14.43 15.80
C PRO A 205 -13.15 13.18 16.66
N LYS A 206 -12.72 13.25 17.93
CA LYS A 206 -13.01 12.18 18.88
C LYS A 206 -14.54 12.07 18.92
N ALA A 207 -15.05 10.89 18.56
CA ALA A 207 -16.43 10.53 18.86
C ALA A 207 -16.62 10.48 20.38
#